data_AF-A0A1C6GWC8-F1
#
_entry.id   AF-A0A1C6GWC8-F1
#
_cell.length_a   1.000
_cell.length_b   1.000
_cell.length_c   1.000
_cell.angle_alpha   90.00
_cell.angle_beta   90.00
_cell.angle_gamma   90.00
#
_symmetry.space_group_name_H-M   'P 1'
#
loop_
_entity.id
_entity.type
_entity.pdbx_description
1 polymer ?
#
loop_
_entity_poly.entity_id
_entity_poly.type
_entity_poly.pdbx_seq_one_letter_code
_entity_poly.pdbx_strand_id
1 'polypeptide(L)' 'MQPAQVLGAPRKGLSVVFSGDTAPCPYYLQAAHDADLLICDATYALPEQEDQARQWGHSTFGQSASLAAQAR' A
#
# COMPACT_ATOMS: atom_id res chain seq x y z
N MET A 1 -31.61 -11.69 28.06
CA MET A 1 -31.03 -10.53 27.33
C MET A 1 -29.94 -11.06 26.42
N GLN A 2 -30.01 -10.78 25.13
CA GLN A 2 -28.97 -11.15 24.15
C GLN A 2 -28.10 -9.93 23.83
N PRO A 3 -26.78 -10.10 23.62
CA PRO A 3 -25.87 -8.98 23.30
C PRO A 3 -26.34 -8.11 22.13
N ALA A 4 -26.97 -8.72 21.11
CA ALA A 4 -27.51 -8.01 19.95
C ALA A 4 -28.61 -6.97 20.28
N GLN A 5 -29.20 -7.01 21.47
CA GLN A 5 -30.23 -6.06 21.91
C GLN A 5 -29.64 -4.75 22.47
N VAL A 6 -28.32 -4.69 22.70
CA VAL A 6 -27.64 -3.53 23.30
C VAL A 6 -26.37 -3.11 22.55
N LEU A 7 -25.91 -3.91 21.59
CA LEU A 7 -24.78 -3.56 20.72
C LEU A 7 -25.30 -2.91 19.43
N GLY A 8 -24.58 -1.90 18.94
CA GLY A 8 -24.80 -1.32 17.62
C GLY A 8 -24.31 -2.22 16.49
N ALA A 9 -24.54 -1.80 15.25
CA ALA A 9 -24.03 -2.52 14.08
C ALA A 9 -22.49 -2.65 14.12
N PRO A 10 -21.92 -3.75 13.60
CA PRO A 10 -20.48 -3.90 13.46
C PRO A 10 -19.87 -2.73 12.69
N ARG A 11 -18.73 -2.24 13.16
CA ARG A 11 -17.96 -1.18 12.48
C ARG A 11 -16.83 -1.81 11.69
N LYS A 12 -16.66 -1.43 10.42
CA LYS A 12 -15.50 -1.84 9.62
C LYS A 12 -14.22 -1.35 10.31
N GLY A 13 -13.23 -2.23 10.47
CA GLY A 13 -11.89 -1.83 10.88
C GLY A 13 -11.18 -1.04 9.78
N LEU A 14 -10.19 -0.22 10.16
CA LEU A 14 -9.30 0.43 9.20
C LEU A 14 -8.04 -0.42 9.01
N SER A 15 -7.57 -0.48 7.77
CA SER A 15 -6.34 -1.16 7.36
C SER A 15 -5.34 -0.13 6.82
N VAL A 16 -4.09 -0.21 7.30
CA VAL A 16 -3.00 0.67 6.86
C VAL A 16 -1.80 -0.18 6.51
N VAL A 17 -1.21 0.09 5.35
CA VAL A 17 -0.03 -0.62 4.84
C VAL A 17 1.13 0.35 4.73
N PHE A 18 2.27 -0.05 5.25
CA PHE A 18 3.54 0.68 5.13
C PHE A 18 4.50 -0.19 4.33
N SER A 19 4.97 0.30 3.18
CA SER A 19 5.86 -0.49 2.32
C SER A 19 7.25 -0.72 2.92
N GLY A 20 7.73 0.25 3.70
CA GLY A 20 9.17 0.41 3.94
C GLY A 20 9.92 0.72 2.65
N ASP A 21 11.25 0.71 2.71
CA ASP A 21 12.10 0.85 1.53
C ASP A 21 12.01 -0.43 0.69
N THR A 22 11.45 -0.33 -0.51
CA THR A 22 11.27 -1.49 -1.38
C THR A 22 11.08 -1.07 -2.84
N ALA A 23 11.62 -1.89 -3.75
CA ALA A 23 11.19 -1.89 -5.14
C ALA A 23 9.80 -2.53 -5.28
N PRO A 24 9.07 -2.30 -6.38
CA PRO A 24 7.80 -2.96 -6.62
C PRO A 24 7.96 -4.48 -6.67
N CYS A 25 7.13 -5.20 -5.92
CA CYS A 25 7.14 -6.67 -5.93
C CYS A 25 5.73 -7.25 -5.73
N PRO A 26 5.50 -8.52 -6.13
CA PRO A 26 4.17 -9.13 -6.03
C PRO A 26 3.62 -9.21 -4.61
N TYR A 27 4.49 -9.46 -3.62
CA TYR A 27 4.08 -9.54 -2.22
C TYR A 27 3.64 -8.17 -1.66
N TYR A 28 4.29 -7.10 -2.10
CA TYR A 28 3.88 -5.74 -1.73
C TYR A 28 2.49 -5.40 -2.29
N LEU A 29 2.22 -5.76 -3.56
CA LEU A 29 0.88 -5.61 -4.14
C LEU A 29 -0.18 -6.40 -3.36
N GLN A 30 0.12 -7.65 -2.99
CA GLN A 30 -0.78 -8.47 -2.19
C GLN A 30 -1.04 -7.87 -0.80
N ALA A 31 -0.01 -7.33 -0.15
CA ALA A 31 -0.15 -6.69 1.16
C ALA A 31 -0.98 -5.40 1.10
N ALA A 32 -0.90 -4.65 -0.01
CA ALA A 32 -1.62 -3.40 -0.21
C ALA A 32 -3.10 -3.58 -0.61
N HIS A 33 -3.53 -4.81 -0.93
CA HIS A 33 -4.87 -5.09 -1.46
C HIS A 33 -5.98 -4.63 -0.49
N ASP A 34 -6.92 -3.82 -0.99
CA ASP A 34 -8.05 -3.24 -0.26
C ASP A 34 -7.67 -2.41 0.99
N ALA A 35 -6.42 -1.97 1.09
CA ALA A 35 -5.98 -1.14 2.20
C ALA A 35 -6.70 0.21 2.19
N ASP A 36 -7.18 0.67 3.36
CA ASP A 36 -7.83 1.98 3.48
C ASP A 36 -6.82 3.13 3.35
N LEU A 37 -5.55 2.88 3.68
CA LEU A 37 -4.43 3.79 3.50
C LEU A 37 -3.14 3.04 3.14
N LEU A 38 -2.47 3.49 2.09
CA LEU A 38 -1.13 3.03 1.72
C LEU A 38 -0.10 4.15 1.93
N ILE A 39 0.93 3.86 2.71
CA ILE A 39 2.14 4.67 2.84
C ILE A 39 3.25 3.92 2.10
N CYS A 40 3.75 4.54 1.03
CA CYS A 40 4.64 3.90 0.06
C CYS A 40 6.01 4.60 -0.02
N ASP A 41 7.04 3.81 -0.36
CA ASP A 41 8.33 4.32 -0.80
C ASP A 41 8.15 5.03 -2.13
N ALA A 42 8.80 6.18 -2.26
CA ALA A 42 8.88 6.94 -3.50
C ALA A 42 10.18 7.76 -3.50
N THR A 43 11.27 7.11 -3.12
CA THR A 43 12.61 7.72 -3.03
C THR A 43 13.01 8.46 -4.31
N TYR A 44 12.58 7.96 -5.48
CA TYR A 44 12.89 8.54 -6.78
C TYR A 44 11.66 9.23 -7.39
N ALA A 45 11.87 10.39 -8.00
CA ALA A 45 10.76 11.20 -8.45
C ALA A 45 10.30 10.88 -9.88
N LEU A 46 11.26 10.63 -10.76
CA LEU A 46 11.07 10.65 -12.20
C LEU A 46 11.21 9.25 -12.82
N PRO A 47 10.50 8.94 -13.92
CA PRO A 47 10.61 7.64 -14.60
C PRO A 47 12.03 7.31 -15.08
N GLU A 48 12.81 8.31 -15.50
CA GLU A 48 14.21 8.08 -15.91
C GLU A 48 15.12 7.58 -14.78
N GLN A 49 14.66 7.63 -13.52
CA GLN A 49 15.39 7.13 -12.36
C GLN A 49 15.02 5.69 -12.00
N GLU A 50 14.15 5.01 -12.76
CA GLU A 50 13.69 3.65 -12.43
C GLU A 50 14.82 2.62 -12.34
N ASP A 51 15.83 2.69 -13.21
CA ASP A 51 16.97 1.77 -13.15
C ASP A 51 17.80 1.99 -11.87
N GLN A 52 17.94 3.25 -11.46
CA GLN A 52 18.60 3.59 -10.20
C GLN A 52 17.75 3.14 -9.00
N ALA A 53 16.43 3.36 -9.04
CA ALA A 53 15.50 2.89 -8.01
C ALA A 53 15.62 1.37 -7.84
N ARG A 54 15.58 0.61 -8.94
CA ARG A 54 15.76 -0.84 -8.92
C ARG A 54 17.13 -1.25 -8.38
N GLN A 55 18.20 -0.57 -8.79
CA GLN A 55 19.56 -0.87 -8.34
C GLN A 55 19.69 -0.77 -6.81
N TRP A 56 19.01 0.20 -6.20
CA TRP A 56 19.07 0.44 -4.75
C TRP A 56 17.89 -0.15 -3.97
N GLY A 57 17.00 -0.89 -4.63
CA GLY A 57 15.87 -1.53 -3.98
C GLY A 57 14.76 -0.58 -3.54
N HIS A 58 14.57 0.52 -4.27
CA HIS A 58 13.56 1.55 -4.02
C HIS A 58 12.54 1.65 -5.15
N SER A 59 11.51 2.47 -4.93
CA SER A 59 10.47 2.79 -5.90
C SER A 59 10.51 4.24 -6.39
N THR A 60 10.03 4.46 -7.62
CA THR A 60 9.68 5.81 -8.10
C THR A 60 8.26 6.20 -7.67
N PHE A 61 7.93 7.51 -7.68
CA PHE A 61 6.54 7.97 -7.50
C PHE A 61 5.55 7.25 -8.44
N GLY A 62 5.93 7.12 -9.72
CA GLY A 62 5.08 6.49 -10.73
C GLY A 62 4.84 5.01 -10.45
N GLN A 63 5.86 4.29 -10.02
CA GLN A 63 5.76 2.88 -9.64
C GLN A 63 4.82 2.68 -8.44
N SER A 64 4.97 3.49 -7.39
CA SER A 64 4.13 3.40 -6.20
C SER A 64 2.69 3.83 -6.44
N ALA A 65 2.47 4.87 -7.26
CA ALA A 65 1.13 5.27 -7.69
C ALA A 65 0.45 4.17 -8.53
N SER A 66 1.20 3.52 -9.43
CA SER A 66 0.69 2.40 -10.23
C SER A 66 0.33 1.20 -9.35
N LEU A 67 1.16 0.88 -8.35
CA LEU A 67 0.88 -0.20 -7.41
C LEU A 67 -0.37 0.10 -6.56
N ALA A 68 -0.51 1.33 -6.06
CA ALA A 68 -1.68 1.76 -5.30
C ALA A 68 -2.97 1.65 -6.14
N ALA A 69 -2.90 1.99 -7.43
CA ALA A 69 -4.04 1.86 -8.34
C ALA A 69 -4.42 0.39 -8.63
N GLN A 70 -3.43 -0.51 -8.64
CA GLN A 70 -3.63 -1.95 -8.83
C GLN A 70 -4.13 -2.67 -7.58
N ALA A 71 -3.84 -2.13 -6.39
CA ALA A 71 -4.19 -2.73 -5.11
C ALA A 71 -5.63 -2.39 -4.64
N ARG A 72 -6.41 -1.75 -5.51
CA ARG A 72 -7.77 -1.27 -5.23
C ARG A 72 -8.83 -2.19 -5.82
#